data_AF-A0A923WIS2-F1
#
_entry.id   AF-A0A923WIS2-F1
#
_cell.length_a   1.000
_cell.length_b   1.000
_cell.length_c   1.000
_cell.angle_alpha   90.00
_cell.angle_beta   90.00
_cell.angle_gamma   90.00
#
_symmetry.space_group_name_H-M   'P 1'
#
loop_
_entity.id
_entity.type
_entity.pdbx_description
1 polymer ?
#
loop_
_entity_poly.entity_id
_entity_poly.type
_entity_poly.pdbx_seq_one_letter_code
_entity_poly.pdbx_strand_id
1 'polypeptide(L)'
;MKYSEKKTDLSEVGKEVQEFWNEEKIFEKSVDTREGKPAFTFYEGPPSANGTPGIHHVMGRTVKDIFCRFKTMEGFQVKRKGGWDTHGLPVELQVEKELGITKDDIGKTISVETYNQACRAAVMKYKSQWDDLTVKMGYWVDLDKPYVTFENDYIETLWWCLNELYKKGYLYESVSIQPYSPAAGTGLSSHELNQPGTYKDVKDTSVVAMFKMAPHKKELINMSSSMSLATAMASSGRKTFYEGLTKIAAEAGSSEVFFLAWTTTPWTLPSNLGLTVGPKIQYLLVKTINPYNYFEINVILAKSLFNKFFETDLVSSELKTGDFRQIIKGPPIENPKEYFEKGKVKHWKILAEFKGEEIEGTEYEQLMSFDANSIEEIELQTLNAKPFRVILGDFVTTEDGTGIVHTSPAFGADDYKVGQKNNLGILTLVDKQGKFVEGVGEFSGRYVKDYKNEADYADVNIDISVKLKKENRAFKVEKYEHTYPHCWRTDKPIIYYPLDAWFIKTTAVKDRMVELNKTINWKPASTGTGRFGNWLENMVDWNLSRSRFWGTPLPIWKTADGEQQKCIGTIHELNNEIRKAAEVLGGDTNTHY
;
A
#
# COMPACT_ATOMS: atom_id res chain seq x y z
N MET A 1 14.97 -57.66 -46.01
CA MET A 1 14.75 -56.27 -46.46
C MET A 1 15.22 -55.34 -45.35
N LYS A 2 16.23 -54.51 -45.58
CA LYS A 2 16.57 -53.40 -44.68
C LYS A 2 15.62 -52.26 -45.03
N TYR A 3 14.72 -51.88 -44.13
CA TYR A 3 13.98 -50.63 -44.28
C TYR A 3 14.99 -49.49 -44.19
N SER A 4 15.06 -48.69 -45.25
CA SER A 4 15.75 -47.40 -45.23
C SER A 4 14.88 -46.45 -44.41
N GLU A 5 15.24 -46.22 -43.14
CA GLU A 5 14.66 -45.13 -42.37
C GLU A 5 15.09 -43.81 -43.02
N LYS A 6 14.28 -43.29 -43.94
CA LYS A 6 14.36 -41.87 -44.31
C LYS A 6 14.17 -41.08 -43.01
N LYS A 7 15.22 -40.41 -42.53
CA LYS A 7 15.09 -39.41 -41.47
C LYS A 7 14.04 -38.38 -41.93
N THR A 8 12.87 -38.40 -41.31
CA THR A 8 11.81 -37.45 -41.59
C THR A 8 12.21 -36.10 -41.01
N ASP A 9 12.31 -35.07 -41.84
CA ASP A 9 12.48 -33.71 -41.37
C ASP A 9 11.12 -33.17 -40.91
N LEU A 10 10.88 -33.18 -39.60
CA LEU A 10 9.63 -32.72 -39.02
C LEU A 10 9.39 -31.22 -39.23
N SER A 11 10.43 -30.43 -39.49
CA SER A 11 10.31 -29.00 -39.81
C SER A 11 9.72 -28.81 -41.20
N GLU A 12 10.20 -29.59 -42.17
CA GLU A 12 9.69 -29.58 -43.54
C GLU A 12 8.24 -30.09 -43.60
N VAL A 13 7.96 -31.23 -42.96
CA VAL A 13 6.58 -31.77 -42.84
C VAL A 13 5.64 -30.74 -42.20
N GLY A 14 6.09 -30.04 -41.16
CA GLY A 14 5.29 -29.00 -40.50
C GLY A 14 4.93 -27.84 -41.45
N LYS A 15 5.86 -27.43 -42.32
CA LYS A 15 5.61 -26.38 -43.33
C LYS A 15 4.63 -26.85 -44.40
N GLU A 16 4.83 -28.06 -44.94
CA GLU A 16 3.94 -28.62 -45.97
C GLU A 16 2.49 -28.74 -45.45
N VAL A 17 2.32 -29.23 -44.22
CA VAL A 17 0.99 -29.36 -43.59
C VAL A 17 0.37 -27.99 -43.33
N GLN A 18 1.17 -27.00 -42.94
CA GLN A 18 0.72 -25.64 -42.71
C GLN A 18 0.27 -24.96 -44.02
N GLU A 19 1.04 -25.11 -45.10
CA GLU A 19 0.67 -24.62 -46.43
C GLU A 19 -0.66 -25.21 -46.86
N PHE A 20 -0.82 -26.53 -46.74
CA PHE A 20 -2.09 -27.22 -46.99
C PHE A 20 -3.24 -26.65 -46.14
N TRP A 21 -3.03 -26.41 -44.83
CA TRP A 21 -4.06 -25.84 -43.97
C TRP A 21 -4.51 -24.45 -44.41
N ASN A 22 -3.57 -23.62 -44.87
CA ASN A 22 -3.83 -22.24 -45.30
C ASN A 22 -4.54 -22.21 -46.66
N GLU A 23 -4.05 -22.95 -47.64
CA GLU A 23 -4.65 -23.02 -48.99
C GLU A 23 -6.10 -23.52 -48.93
N GLU A 24 -6.32 -24.57 -48.14
CA GLU A 24 -7.63 -25.20 -48.00
C GLU A 24 -8.50 -24.54 -46.93
N LYS A 25 -8.04 -23.48 -46.25
CA LYS A 25 -8.79 -22.79 -45.19
C LYS A 25 -9.35 -23.76 -44.14
N ILE A 26 -8.50 -24.68 -43.68
CA ILE A 26 -8.90 -25.81 -42.85
C ILE A 26 -9.45 -25.33 -41.50
N PHE A 27 -8.89 -24.27 -40.93
CA PHE A 27 -9.38 -23.72 -39.67
C PHE A 27 -10.82 -23.20 -39.82
N GLU A 28 -11.09 -22.38 -40.82
CA GLU A 28 -12.40 -21.82 -41.11
C GLU A 28 -13.41 -22.91 -41.42
N LYS A 29 -13.05 -23.87 -42.29
CA LYS A 29 -13.88 -25.05 -42.58
C LYS A 29 -14.19 -25.84 -41.30
N SER A 30 -13.25 -25.96 -40.36
CA SER A 30 -13.48 -26.67 -39.09
C SER A 30 -14.55 -26.01 -38.20
N VAL A 31 -14.75 -24.69 -38.36
CA VAL A 31 -15.78 -23.92 -37.65
C VAL A 31 -17.09 -23.89 -38.44
N ASP A 32 -17.03 -23.62 -39.74
CA ASP A 32 -18.18 -23.42 -40.61
C ASP A 32 -18.97 -24.72 -40.84
N THR A 33 -18.29 -25.86 -40.97
CA THR A 33 -18.96 -27.18 -41.08
C THR A 33 -19.74 -27.56 -39.82
N ARG A 34 -19.60 -26.79 -38.74
CA ARG A 34 -20.31 -26.96 -37.46
C ARG A 34 -21.29 -25.83 -37.16
N GLU A 35 -21.67 -25.04 -38.15
CA GLU A 35 -22.74 -24.05 -37.98
C GLU A 35 -24.03 -24.70 -37.44
N GLY A 36 -24.63 -24.05 -36.43
CA GLY A 36 -25.82 -24.56 -35.73
C GLY A 36 -25.57 -25.70 -34.73
N LYS A 37 -24.32 -26.17 -34.55
CA LYS A 37 -23.95 -27.13 -33.49
C LYS A 37 -23.74 -26.41 -32.15
N PRO A 38 -23.75 -27.14 -31.02
CA PRO A 38 -23.47 -26.55 -29.71
C PRO A 38 -22.13 -25.79 -29.70
N ALA A 39 -22.15 -24.57 -29.19
CA ALA A 39 -20.96 -23.75 -29.10
C ALA A 39 -20.08 -24.16 -27.91
N PHE A 40 -18.77 -24.19 -28.12
CA PHE A 40 -17.79 -24.15 -27.04
C PHE A 40 -17.07 -22.81 -27.10
N THR A 41 -17.41 -21.91 -26.18
CA THR A 41 -16.84 -20.57 -26.12
C THR A 41 -15.49 -20.61 -25.41
N PHE A 42 -14.46 -20.17 -26.13
CA PHE A 42 -13.11 -20.02 -25.62
C PHE A 42 -12.75 -18.54 -25.59
N TYR A 43 -12.21 -18.08 -24.45
CA TYR A 43 -11.68 -16.73 -24.31
C TYR A 43 -10.15 -16.78 -24.27
N GLU A 44 -9.54 -16.10 -25.24
CA GLU A 44 -8.10 -15.92 -25.26
C GLU A 44 -7.72 -14.75 -24.35
N GLY A 45 -6.90 -15.01 -23.33
CA GLY A 45 -6.26 -13.96 -22.56
C GLY A 45 -5.32 -13.16 -23.47
N PRO A 46 -5.50 -11.83 -23.61
CA PRO A 46 -4.76 -11.06 -24.59
C PRO A 46 -3.30 -10.89 -24.13
N PRO A 47 -2.30 -11.24 -24.96
CA PRO A 47 -0.91 -10.87 -24.67
C PRO A 47 -0.72 -9.35 -24.74
N SER A 48 0.22 -8.85 -23.94
CA SER A 48 0.70 -7.47 -24.08
C SER A 48 1.58 -7.35 -25.32
N ALA A 49 1.31 -6.35 -26.17
CA ALA A 49 1.96 -6.22 -27.47
C ALA A 49 3.31 -5.46 -27.43
N ASN A 50 3.98 -5.41 -26.27
CA ASN A 50 5.16 -4.58 -26.02
C ASN A 50 6.50 -5.35 -26.08
N GLY A 51 6.50 -6.59 -26.56
CA GLY A 51 7.73 -7.36 -26.66
C GLY A 51 7.62 -8.60 -27.56
N THR A 52 8.77 -9.18 -27.88
CA THR A 52 8.88 -10.43 -28.66
C THR A 52 8.30 -11.60 -27.86
N PRO A 53 7.59 -12.56 -28.51
CA PRO A 53 7.08 -13.71 -27.80
C PRO A 53 8.19 -14.66 -27.32
N GLY A 54 8.10 -15.13 -26.07
CA GLY A 54 8.96 -16.18 -25.51
C GLY A 54 8.32 -17.57 -25.42
N ILE A 55 9.11 -18.56 -24.97
CA ILE A 55 8.69 -19.97 -24.86
C ILE A 55 7.46 -20.20 -23.97
N HIS A 56 7.26 -19.37 -22.94
CA HIS A 56 6.10 -19.45 -22.06
C HIS A 56 4.79 -19.17 -22.81
N HIS A 57 4.80 -18.34 -23.86
CA HIS A 57 3.64 -18.13 -24.72
C HIS A 57 3.30 -19.37 -25.55
N VAL A 58 4.32 -20.07 -26.05
CA VAL A 58 4.14 -21.33 -26.79
C VAL A 58 3.47 -22.36 -25.88
N MET A 59 3.97 -22.55 -24.65
CA MET A 59 3.38 -23.47 -23.69
C MET A 59 1.90 -23.16 -23.42
N GLY A 60 1.57 -21.89 -23.15
CA GLY A 60 0.19 -21.48 -22.89
C GLY A 60 -0.73 -21.71 -24.09
N ARG A 61 -0.29 -21.34 -25.31
CA ARG A 61 -1.05 -21.48 -26.55
C ARG A 61 -1.25 -22.93 -26.97
N THR A 62 -0.25 -23.79 -26.78
CA THR A 62 -0.37 -25.22 -27.06
C THR A 62 -1.50 -25.86 -26.26
N VAL A 63 -1.59 -25.58 -24.95
CA VAL A 63 -2.68 -26.12 -24.11
C VAL A 63 -4.03 -25.63 -24.60
N LYS A 64 -4.16 -24.33 -24.89
CA LYS A 64 -5.40 -23.71 -25.38
C LYS A 64 -5.86 -24.33 -26.71
N ASP A 65 -4.92 -24.51 -27.64
CA ASP A 65 -5.22 -25.09 -28.96
C ASP A 65 -5.65 -26.55 -28.88
N ILE A 66 -4.96 -27.37 -28.08
CA ILE A 66 -5.28 -28.80 -27.90
C ILE A 66 -6.73 -28.98 -27.50
N PHE A 67 -7.20 -28.26 -26.47
CA PHE A 67 -8.58 -28.39 -26.01
C PHE A 67 -9.60 -27.86 -27.00
N CYS A 68 -9.29 -26.76 -27.69
CA CYS A 68 -10.18 -26.23 -28.71
C CYS A 68 -10.33 -27.21 -29.89
N ARG A 69 -9.23 -27.83 -30.35
CA ARG A 69 -9.25 -28.88 -31.39
C ARG A 69 -10.02 -30.11 -30.92
N PHE A 70 -9.74 -30.58 -29.71
CA PHE A 70 -10.44 -31.69 -29.10
C PHE A 70 -11.97 -31.45 -29.08
N LYS A 71 -12.41 -30.27 -28.67
CA LYS A 71 -13.84 -29.90 -28.67
C LYS A 71 -14.43 -29.82 -30.08
N THR A 72 -13.69 -29.30 -31.06
CA THR A 72 -14.10 -29.35 -32.47
C THR A 72 -14.30 -30.81 -32.94
N MET A 73 -13.39 -31.73 -32.55
CA MET A 73 -13.49 -33.16 -32.90
C MET A 73 -14.67 -33.85 -32.21
N GLU A 74 -15.04 -33.43 -30.99
CA GLU A 74 -16.28 -33.87 -30.31
C GLU A 74 -17.56 -33.30 -30.96
N GLY A 75 -17.42 -32.41 -31.95
CA GLY A 75 -18.51 -31.90 -32.77
C GLY A 75 -19.05 -30.54 -32.36
N PHE A 76 -18.40 -29.85 -31.41
CA PHE A 76 -18.75 -28.48 -31.02
C PHE A 76 -18.30 -27.46 -32.07
N GLN A 77 -19.04 -26.36 -32.17
CA GLN A 77 -18.59 -25.18 -32.90
C GLN A 77 -17.68 -24.35 -31.98
N VAL A 78 -16.42 -24.16 -32.37
CA VAL A 78 -15.40 -23.50 -31.54
C VAL A 78 -14.88 -22.24 -32.23
N LYS A 79 -15.53 -21.10 -32.01
CA LYS A 79 -15.06 -19.80 -32.52
C LYS A 79 -13.91 -19.30 -31.64
N ARG A 80 -12.80 -18.90 -32.26
CA ARG A 80 -11.57 -18.52 -31.56
C ARG A 80 -11.09 -17.18 -32.10
N LYS A 81 -11.02 -16.17 -31.23
CA LYS A 81 -10.63 -14.80 -31.57
C LYS A 81 -9.40 -14.40 -30.78
N GLY A 82 -8.37 -13.89 -31.48
CA GLY A 82 -7.20 -13.33 -30.83
C GLY A 82 -7.52 -11.98 -30.20
N GLY A 83 -6.58 -11.45 -29.42
CA GLY A 83 -6.69 -10.09 -28.91
C GLY A 83 -5.38 -9.54 -28.39
N TRP A 84 -5.36 -8.24 -28.14
CA TRP A 84 -4.16 -7.49 -27.75
C TRP A 84 -4.46 -6.58 -26.57
N ASP A 85 -3.65 -6.73 -25.52
CA ASP A 85 -3.60 -5.80 -24.40
C ASP A 85 -2.56 -4.73 -24.73
N THR A 86 -3.03 -3.50 -24.90
CA THR A 86 -2.27 -2.43 -25.52
C THR A 86 -2.13 -1.19 -24.65
N HIS A 87 -2.71 -1.16 -23.45
CA HIS A 87 -2.65 -0.01 -22.56
C HIS A 87 -1.71 -0.24 -21.36
N GLY A 88 -1.43 0.84 -20.64
CA GLY A 88 -0.81 0.77 -19.32
C GLY A 88 0.71 0.91 -19.28
N LEU A 89 1.22 0.83 -18.06
CA LEU A 89 2.60 1.18 -17.69
C LEU A 89 3.69 0.50 -18.52
N PRO A 90 3.62 -0.80 -18.86
CA PRO A 90 4.69 -1.45 -19.61
C PRO A 90 4.94 -0.84 -21.01
N VAL A 91 3.90 -0.33 -21.65
CA VAL A 91 4.01 0.36 -22.95
C VAL A 91 4.60 1.75 -22.76
N GLU A 92 4.05 2.49 -21.81
CA GLU A 92 4.50 3.85 -21.51
C GLU A 92 6.00 3.91 -21.15
N LEU A 93 6.48 3.00 -20.32
CA LEU A 93 7.91 2.95 -19.94
C LEU A 93 8.82 2.62 -21.12
N GLN A 94 8.39 1.76 -22.04
CA GLN A 94 9.14 1.48 -23.24
C GLN A 94 9.26 2.73 -24.12
N VAL A 95 8.16 3.44 -24.31
CA VAL A 95 8.10 4.67 -25.13
C VAL A 95 8.89 5.80 -24.48
N GLU A 96 8.76 5.99 -23.16
CA GLU A 96 9.56 6.93 -22.37
C GLU A 96 11.07 6.68 -22.62
N LYS A 97 11.50 5.41 -22.55
CA LYS A 97 12.89 5.02 -22.82
C LYS A 97 13.31 5.24 -24.27
N GLU A 98 12.48 4.87 -25.25
CA GLU A 98 12.78 5.02 -26.68
C GLU A 98 12.90 6.51 -27.09
N LEU A 99 12.10 7.38 -26.46
CA LEU A 99 12.13 8.83 -26.68
C LEU A 99 13.16 9.57 -25.81
N GLY A 100 13.75 8.91 -24.82
CA GLY A 100 14.67 9.54 -23.87
C GLY A 100 14.00 10.58 -22.98
N ILE A 101 12.71 10.39 -22.68
CA ILE A 101 11.90 11.27 -21.83
C ILE A 101 11.48 10.56 -20.55
N THR A 102 10.91 11.32 -19.63
CA THR A 102 10.25 10.82 -18.42
C THR A 102 8.78 11.21 -18.42
N LYS A 103 7.99 10.65 -17.50
CA LYS A 103 6.60 11.08 -17.28
C LYS A 103 6.45 12.61 -17.13
N ASP A 104 7.42 13.30 -16.53
CA ASP A 104 7.33 14.73 -16.20
C ASP A 104 7.48 15.65 -17.43
N ASP A 105 7.99 15.10 -18.53
CA ASP A 105 8.14 15.76 -19.83
C ASP A 105 6.82 15.80 -20.61
N ILE A 106 5.89 14.87 -20.31
CA ILE A 106 4.61 14.73 -21.00
C ILE A 106 3.68 15.88 -20.58
N GLY A 107 3.19 16.61 -21.57
CA GLY A 107 2.44 17.86 -21.41
C GLY A 107 3.32 19.11 -21.27
N LYS A 108 4.65 18.98 -21.25
CA LYS A 108 5.59 20.12 -21.18
C LYS A 108 6.46 20.23 -22.42
N THR A 109 7.26 19.20 -22.69
CA THR A 109 8.21 19.15 -23.82
C THR A 109 7.67 18.32 -24.98
N ILE A 110 6.80 17.35 -24.70
CA ILE A 110 6.00 16.59 -25.67
C ILE A 110 4.53 16.73 -25.31
N SER A 111 3.63 16.90 -26.29
CA SER A 111 2.20 16.93 -26.02
C SER A 111 1.69 15.52 -25.63
N VAL A 112 0.60 15.47 -24.85
CA VAL A 112 -0.06 14.20 -24.49
C VAL A 112 -0.51 13.45 -25.75
N GLU A 113 -0.98 14.18 -26.76
CA GLU A 113 -1.38 13.60 -28.05
C GLU A 113 -0.21 12.90 -28.75
N THR A 114 0.91 13.60 -28.95
CA THR A 114 2.10 13.02 -29.61
C THR A 114 2.65 11.84 -28.83
N TYR A 115 2.64 11.91 -27.50
CA TYR A 115 3.05 10.79 -26.65
C TYR A 115 2.12 9.56 -26.81
N ASN A 116 0.81 9.76 -26.81
CA ASN A 116 -0.17 8.68 -26.99
C ASN A 116 -0.11 8.08 -28.40
N GLN A 117 0.17 8.89 -29.42
CA GLN A 117 0.44 8.40 -30.78
C GLN A 117 1.69 7.51 -30.83
N ALA A 118 2.76 7.89 -30.13
CA ALA A 118 3.96 7.05 -30.01
C ALA A 118 3.67 5.71 -29.29
N CYS A 119 2.87 5.74 -28.22
CA CYS A 119 2.41 4.52 -27.53
C CYS A 119 1.61 3.60 -28.45
N ARG A 120 0.67 4.15 -29.22
CA ARG A 120 -0.12 3.41 -30.20
C ARG A 120 0.75 2.76 -31.27
N ALA A 121 1.79 3.45 -31.74
CA ALA A 121 2.72 2.89 -32.73
C ALA A 121 3.58 1.75 -32.12
N ALA A 122 4.07 1.93 -30.89
CA ALA A 122 4.95 0.98 -30.22
C ALA A 122 4.30 -0.40 -30.02
N VAL A 123 3.02 -0.45 -29.62
CA VAL A 123 2.31 -1.73 -29.38
C VAL A 123 2.06 -2.54 -30.64
N MET A 124 2.05 -1.92 -31.82
CA MET A 124 1.86 -2.66 -33.07
C MET A 124 3.19 -3.19 -33.65
N LYS A 125 4.33 -2.75 -33.11
CA LYS A 125 5.69 -3.07 -33.59
C LYS A 125 6.00 -4.56 -33.58
N TYR A 126 5.52 -5.29 -32.57
CA TYR A 126 5.82 -6.72 -32.41
C TYR A 126 4.75 -7.65 -32.99
N LYS A 127 3.62 -7.11 -33.48
CA LYS A 127 2.48 -7.90 -33.95
C LYS A 127 2.89 -8.95 -35.00
N SER A 128 3.69 -8.56 -35.99
CA SER A 128 4.13 -9.47 -37.06
C SER A 128 4.94 -10.67 -36.54
N GLN A 129 5.80 -10.47 -35.53
CA GLN A 129 6.58 -11.56 -34.93
C GLN A 129 5.68 -12.54 -34.17
N TRP A 130 4.66 -12.01 -33.49
CA TRP A 130 3.67 -12.83 -32.81
C TRP A 130 2.77 -13.60 -33.76
N ASP A 131 2.31 -12.97 -34.85
CA ASP A 131 1.50 -13.63 -35.86
C ASP A 131 2.31 -14.77 -36.51
N ASP A 132 3.56 -14.51 -36.87
CA ASP A 132 4.50 -15.52 -37.40
C ASP A 132 4.67 -16.71 -36.44
N LEU A 133 4.91 -16.45 -35.15
CA LEU A 133 5.00 -17.53 -34.15
C LEU A 133 3.68 -18.30 -34.03
N THR A 134 2.54 -17.60 -33.99
CA THR A 134 1.19 -18.17 -33.90
C THR A 134 0.95 -19.18 -35.01
N VAL A 135 1.24 -18.74 -36.24
CA VAL A 135 1.11 -19.54 -37.44
C VAL A 135 2.07 -20.71 -37.34
N LYS A 136 3.38 -20.50 -37.20
CA LYS A 136 4.42 -21.56 -37.15
C LYS A 136 4.17 -22.64 -36.11
N MET A 137 3.60 -22.30 -34.96
CA MET A 137 3.27 -23.29 -33.93
C MET A 137 1.96 -24.05 -34.18
N GLY A 138 1.22 -23.71 -35.23
CA GLY A 138 -0.05 -24.34 -35.60
C GLY A 138 -1.24 -23.92 -34.73
N TYR A 139 -1.16 -22.77 -34.05
CA TYR A 139 -2.25 -22.32 -33.18
C TYR A 139 -3.38 -21.69 -34.02
N TRP A 140 -4.51 -22.40 -34.14
CA TRP A 140 -5.66 -21.91 -34.90
C TRP A 140 -6.45 -20.87 -34.10
N VAL A 141 -6.39 -19.62 -34.53
CA VAL A 141 -7.09 -18.47 -33.96
C VAL A 141 -7.26 -17.38 -35.03
N ASP A 142 -8.35 -16.62 -34.99
CA ASP A 142 -8.56 -15.46 -35.88
C ASP A 142 -7.58 -14.34 -35.51
N LEU A 143 -6.64 -14.07 -36.41
CA LEU A 143 -5.64 -12.99 -36.35
C LEU A 143 -5.98 -11.79 -37.25
N ASP A 144 -7.00 -11.93 -38.10
CA ASP A 144 -7.43 -10.89 -39.04
C ASP A 144 -8.31 -9.87 -38.35
N LYS A 145 -9.16 -10.33 -37.42
CA LYS A 145 -10.05 -9.48 -36.62
C LYS A 145 -9.80 -9.67 -35.13
N PRO A 146 -8.59 -9.42 -34.60
CA PRO A 146 -8.36 -9.48 -33.16
C PRO A 146 -9.14 -8.36 -32.46
N TYR A 147 -9.50 -8.55 -31.18
CA TYR A 147 -9.95 -7.40 -30.39
C TYR A 147 -8.74 -6.64 -29.84
N VAL A 148 -8.78 -5.30 -29.82
CA VAL A 148 -7.65 -4.48 -29.38
C VAL A 148 -8.12 -3.47 -28.33
N THR A 149 -7.48 -3.43 -27.17
CA THR A 149 -7.98 -2.66 -26.02
C THR A 149 -7.99 -1.13 -26.21
N PHE A 150 -7.23 -0.60 -27.16
CA PHE A 150 -7.23 0.85 -27.49
C PHE A 150 -8.29 1.25 -28.52
N GLU A 151 -9.03 0.30 -29.09
CA GLU A 151 -10.10 0.60 -30.04
C GLU A 151 -11.31 1.20 -29.32
N ASN A 152 -11.97 2.15 -29.97
CA ASN A 152 -13.04 2.94 -29.35
C ASN A 152 -14.22 2.05 -28.91
N ASP A 153 -14.60 1.05 -29.70
CA ASP A 153 -15.71 0.14 -29.35
C ASP A 153 -15.40 -0.66 -28.06
N TYR A 154 -14.12 -1.03 -27.86
CA TYR A 154 -13.67 -1.70 -26.64
C TYR A 154 -13.69 -0.72 -25.45
N ILE A 155 -13.16 0.49 -25.63
CA ILE A 155 -13.14 1.55 -24.62
C ILE A 155 -14.58 1.93 -24.20
N GLU A 156 -15.50 2.06 -25.15
CA GLU A 156 -16.90 2.38 -24.88
C GLU A 156 -17.58 1.26 -24.07
N THR A 157 -17.26 -0.01 -24.36
CA THR A 157 -17.75 -1.13 -23.54
C THR A 157 -17.24 -1.05 -22.10
N LEU A 158 -15.98 -0.63 -21.89
CA LEU A 158 -15.44 -0.39 -20.55
C LEU A 158 -16.12 0.79 -19.86
N TRP A 159 -16.41 1.88 -20.59
CA TRP A 159 -17.18 3.01 -20.05
C TRP A 159 -18.57 2.59 -19.60
N TRP A 160 -19.25 1.76 -20.38
CA TRP A 160 -20.53 1.18 -19.98
C TRP A 160 -20.39 0.35 -18.68
N CYS A 161 -19.39 -0.53 -18.58
CA CYS A 161 -19.14 -1.30 -17.36
C CYS A 161 -18.90 -0.41 -16.13
N LEU A 162 -18.11 0.65 -16.29
CA LEU A 162 -17.82 1.61 -15.21
C LEU A 162 -19.06 2.40 -14.80
N ASN A 163 -19.87 2.82 -15.76
CA ASN A 163 -21.14 3.49 -15.52
C ASN A 163 -22.14 2.59 -14.79
N GLU A 164 -22.21 1.30 -15.12
CA GLU A 164 -23.04 0.33 -14.39
C GLU A 164 -22.56 0.11 -12.95
N LEU A 165 -21.25 0.07 -12.72
CA LEU A 165 -20.69 0.03 -11.36
C LEU A 165 -20.98 1.32 -10.60
N TYR A 166 -20.89 2.47 -11.26
CA TYR A 166 -21.21 3.77 -10.69
C TYR A 166 -22.67 3.88 -10.25
N LYS A 167 -23.62 3.51 -11.13
CA LYS A 167 -25.06 3.47 -10.81
C LYS A 167 -25.40 2.57 -9.62
N LYS A 168 -24.64 1.47 -9.45
CA LYS A 168 -24.78 0.53 -8.33
C LYS A 168 -24.10 1.01 -7.04
N GLY A 169 -23.42 2.16 -7.05
CA GLY A 169 -22.64 2.65 -5.91
C GLY A 169 -21.40 1.80 -5.61
N TYR A 170 -20.92 1.03 -6.60
CA TYR A 170 -19.71 0.20 -6.47
C TYR A 170 -18.46 0.91 -6.96
N LEU A 171 -18.57 1.96 -7.79
CA LEU A 171 -17.45 2.81 -8.17
C LEU A 171 -17.47 4.07 -7.30
N TYR A 172 -16.45 4.25 -6.45
CA TYR A 172 -16.39 5.36 -5.50
C TYR A 172 -14.97 5.95 -5.41
N GLU A 173 -14.88 7.21 -5.03
CA GLU A 173 -13.62 7.89 -4.77
C GLU A 173 -13.25 7.76 -3.30
N SER A 174 -11.97 7.52 -3.03
CA SER A 174 -11.41 7.49 -1.69
C SER A 174 -9.91 7.77 -1.75
N VAL A 175 -9.26 7.68 -0.61
CA VAL A 175 -7.82 7.87 -0.48
C VAL A 175 -7.12 6.52 -0.54
N SER A 176 -6.05 6.45 -1.33
CA SER A 176 -5.10 5.35 -1.33
C SER A 176 -3.76 5.84 -0.82
N ILE A 177 -3.19 5.16 0.17
CA ILE A 177 -1.79 5.41 0.55
C ILE A 177 -0.89 4.76 -0.50
N GLN A 178 -0.11 5.59 -1.20
CA GLN A 178 0.72 5.15 -2.30
C GLN A 178 2.15 5.71 -2.19
N PRO A 179 3.15 5.00 -2.73
CA PRO A 179 4.45 5.58 -3.01
C PRO A 179 4.30 6.89 -3.80
N TYR A 180 4.88 7.98 -3.30
CA TYR A 180 4.83 9.29 -3.90
C TYR A 180 6.22 9.92 -3.92
N SER A 181 6.60 10.51 -5.04
CA SER A 181 7.86 11.23 -5.20
C SER A 181 7.60 12.74 -5.12
N PRO A 182 7.94 13.41 -4.01
CA PRO A 182 7.79 14.85 -3.90
C PRO A 182 8.64 15.61 -4.92
N ALA A 183 9.83 15.09 -5.23
CA ALA A 183 10.73 15.66 -6.23
C ALA A 183 10.12 15.63 -7.66
N ALA A 184 9.33 14.61 -7.99
CA ALA A 184 8.67 14.48 -9.29
C ALA A 184 7.20 14.95 -9.29
N GLY A 185 6.61 15.21 -8.11
CA GLY A 185 5.21 15.63 -7.99
C GLY A 185 4.18 14.55 -8.36
N THR A 186 4.54 13.27 -8.31
CA THR A 186 3.69 12.17 -8.79
C THR A 186 3.78 10.91 -7.94
N GLY A 187 2.66 10.18 -7.86
CA GLY A 187 2.62 8.79 -7.38
C GLY A 187 3.46 7.86 -8.26
N LEU A 188 3.99 6.81 -7.63
CA LEU A 188 4.77 5.75 -8.25
C LEU A 188 4.07 4.39 -8.06
N SER A 189 4.20 3.53 -9.06
CA SER A 189 3.68 2.16 -9.00
C SER A 189 4.66 1.20 -8.31
N SER A 190 4.17 0.03 -7.90
CA SER A 190 5.03 -1.05 -7.38
C SER A 190 6.07 -1.52 -8.39
N HIS A 191 5.77 -1.49 -9.70
CA HIS A 191 6.74 -1.83 -10.73
C HIS A 191 7.89 -0.83 -10.80
N GLU A 192 7.57 0.46 -10.67
CA GLU A 192 8.58 1.52 -10.60
C GLU A 192 9.43 1.40 -9.33
N LEU A 193 8.85 1.01 -8.20
CA LEU A 193 9.62 0.72 -6.99
C LEU A 193 10.49 -0.54 -7.08
N ASN A 194 10.19 -1.46 -8.01
CA ASN A 194 10.97 -2.67 -8.21
C ASN A 194 12.07 -2.51 -9.28
N GLN A 195 12.25 -1.30 -9.83
CA GLN A 195 13.35 -1.03 -10.75
C GLN A 195 14.70 -1.13 -10.02
N PRO A 196 15.76 -1.66 -10.68
CA PRO A 196 17.09 -1.70 -10.09
C PRO A 196 17.56 -0.32 -9.61
N GLY A 197 18.12 -0.26 -8.40
CA GLY A 197 18.61 1.00 -7.79
C GLY A 197 17.56 1.82 -7.04
N THR A 198 16.28 1.42 -7.06
CA THR A 198 15.21 2.08 -6.29
C THR A 198 15.41 1.93 -4.78
N TYR A 199 15.67 0.72 -4.30
CA TYR A 199 16.01 0.50 -2.89
C TYR A 199 17.49 0.75 -2.68
N LYS A 200 17.80 1.62 -1.73
CA LYS A 200 19.18 2.02 -1.42
C LYS A 200 19.42 1.92 0.07
N ASP A 201 20.62 1.50 0.43
CA ASP A 201 21.08 1.56 1.81
C ASP A 201 21.22 3.02 2.23
N VAL A 202 20.49 3.41 3.27
CA VAL A 202 20.54 4.75 3.85
C VAL A 202 20.78 4.67 5.34
N LYS A 203 21.28 5.76 5.90
CA LYS A 203 21.54 5.91 7.33
C LYS A 203 20.63 6.98 7.92
N ASP A 204 19.44 6.56 8.31
CA ASP A 204 18.41 7.46 8.86
C ASP A 204 18.55 7.64 10.37
N THR A 205 18.05 8.76 10.88
CA THR A 205 17.90 8.98 12.33
C THR A 205 16.65 8.25 12.80
N SER A 206 16.82 7.22 13.63
CA SER A 206 15.71 6.54 14.28
C SER A 206 15.48 7.06 15.70
N VAL A 207 14.24 6.96 16.18
CA VAL A 207 13.85 7.34 17.54
C VAL A 207 12.91 6.31 18.14
N VAL A 208 13.15 5.99 19.42
CA VAL A 208 12.17 5.38 20.31
C VAL A 208 11.52 6.51 21.09
N ALA A 209 10.34 6.91 20.63
CA ALA A 209 9.55 7.97 21.24
C ALA A 209 8.74 7.43 22.42
N MET A 210 8.57 8.29 23.43
CA MET A 210 7.85 7.98 24.67
C MET A 210 6.49 8.69 24.67
N PHE A 211 5.43 7.91 24.52
CA PHE A 211 4.05 8.39 24.54
C PHE A 211 3.51 8.26 25.95
N LYS A 212 3.34 9.38 26.65
CA LYS A 212 2.88 9.40 28.03
C LYS A 212 1.43 8.96 28.09
N MET A 213 1.13 7.94 28.89
CA MET A 213 -0.22 7.45 29.12
C MET A 213 -1.07 8.54 29.78
N ALA A 214 -2.24 8.84 29.20
CA ALA A 214 -3.12 9.90 29.67
C ALA A 214 -4.16 9.35 30.66
N PRO A 215 -4.64 10.16 31.63
CA PRO A 215 -5.78 9.79 32.45
C PRO A 215 -7.04 9.69 31.59
N HIS A 216 -7.77 8.57 31.72
CA HIS A 216 -9.03 8.38 31.02
C HIS A 216 -10.01 9.51 31.36
N LYS A 217 -10.37 10.34 30.38
CA LYS A 217 -11.40 11.39 30.58
C LYS A 217 -12.80 10.77 30.62
N LYS A 218 -13.21 10.20 31.77
CA LYS A 218 -14.62 10.11 32.23
C LYS A 218 -14.76 9.54 33.66
N GLU A 219 -15.27 10.40 34.54
CA GLU A 219 -15.83 10.18 35.88
C GLU A 219 -14.96 9.46 36.92
N LEU A 220 -14.48 10.21 37.91
CA LEU A 220 -14.02 9.71 39.21
C LEU A 220 -15.19 8.98 39.90
N ILE A 221 -15.17 7.64 39.89
CA ILE A 221 -16.00 6.86 40.81
C ILE A 221 -15.14 6.58 42.04
N ASN A 222 -15.60 7.06 43.20
CA ASN A 222 -15.01 6.74 44.50
C ASN A 222 -14.97 5.22 44.70
N MET A 223 -13.80 4.60 44.55
CA MET A 223 -13.58 3.21 44.94
C MET A 223 -13.00 3.14 46.35
N SER A 224 -13.72 2.46 47.26
CA SER A 224 -13.33 2.24 48.65
C SER A 224 -12.12 1.30 48.76
N SER A 225 -11.29 1.56 49.77
CA SER A 225 -9.95 1.04 50.03
C SER A 225 -9.82 -0.44 50.44
N SER A 226 -10.60 -1.37 49.88
CA SER A 226 -10.57 -2.78 50.36
C SER A 226 -10.72 -3.90 49.32
N MET A 227 -10.49 -3.65 48.02
CA MET A 227 -10.47 -4.72 47.01
C MET A 227 -9.06 -5.15 46.61
N SER A 228 -8.84 -6.47 46.46
CA SER A 228 -7.59 -7.04 45.95
C SER A 228 -7.51 -6.96 44.41
N LEU A 229 -6.29 -6.78 43.88
CA LEU A 229 -6.00 -6.55 42.46
C LEU A 229 -6.49 -7.70 41.55
N ALA A 230 -6.39 -8.96 42.01
CA ALA A 230 -6.92 -10.11 41.29
C ALA A 230 -8.45 -10.03 41.10
N THR A 231 -9.15 -9.42 42.05
CA THR A 231 -10.60 -9.21 41.98
C THR A 231 -10.94 -8.05 41.04
N ALA A 232 -10.17 -6.95 41.08
CA ALA A 232 -10.33 -5.81 40.17
C ALA A 232 -10.04 -6.15 38.69
N MET A 233 -9.08 -7.05 38.44
CA MET A 233 -8.79 -7.59 37.10
C MET A 233 -9.83 -8.62 36.65
N ALA A 234 -10.46 -9.35 37.57
CA ALA A 234 -11.47 -10.35 37.26
C ALA A 234 -12.89 -9.78 37.05
N SER A 235 -13.18 -8.56 37.52
CA SER A 235 -14.56 -8.05 37.63
C SER A 235 -14.98 -6.94 36.66
N SER A 236 -14.13 -6.41 35.77
CA SER A 236 -14.47 -5.10 35.16
C SER A 236 -13.70 -4.75 33.88
N GLY A 237 -14.37 -4.04 32.98
CA GLY A 237 -13.85 -3.60 31.67
C GLY A 237 -12.67 -2.63 31.74
N ARG A 238 -12.18 -2.26 30.55
CA ARG A 238 -10.90 -1.56 30.24
C ARG A 238 -10.48 -0.41 31.18
N LYS A 239 -11.42 0.30 31.82
CA LYS A 239 -11.14 1.36 32.81
C LYS A 239 -10.33 0.88 34.02
N THR A 240 -10.56 -0.35 34.49
CA THR A 240 -9.85 -0.89 35.66
C THR A 240 -8.42 -1.33 35.34
N PHE A 241 -8.08 -1.54 34.07
CA PHE A 241 -6.73 -1.90 33.67
C PHE A 241 -5.77 -0.70 33.74
N TYR A 242 -6.21 0.48 33.25
CA TYR A 242 -5.47 1.73 33.38
C TYR A 242 -5.17 2.08 34.85
N GLU A 243 -6.19 2.03 35.71
CA GLU A 243 -6.05 2.33 37.13
C GLU A 243 -5.10 1.33 37.81
N GLY A 244 -5.15 0.05 37.41
CA GLY A 244 -4.23 -0.98 37.85
C GLY A 244 -2.77 -0.68 37.50
N LEU A 245 -2.46 -0.38 36.22
CA LEU A 245 -1.11 -0.04 35.80
C LEU A 245 -0.58 1.22 36.48
N THR A 246 -1.40 2.27 36.55
CA THR A 246 -1.02 3.54 37.18
C THR A 246 -0.79 3.36 38.68
N LYS A 247 -1.60 2.53 39.36
CA LYS A 247 -1.41 2.19 40.76
C LYS A 247 -0.11 1.43 41.00
N ILE A 248 0.18 0.40 40.18
CA ILE A 248 1.43 -0.37 40.26
C ILE A 248 2.64 0.56 40.06
N ALA A 249 2.57 1.45 39.07
CA ALA A 249 3.61 2.45 38.81
C ALA A 249 3.78 3.41 40.01
N ALA A 250 2.68 3.95 40.54
CA ALA A 250 2.68 4.85 41.69
C ALA A 250 3.26 4.19 42.96
N GLU A 251 2.89 2.94 43.24
CA GLU A 251 3.47 2.13 44.34
C GLU A 251 4.98 1.91 44.15
N ALA A 252 5.45 1.88 42.90
CA ALA A 252 6.86 1.78 42.57
C ALA A 252 7.62 3.12 42.61
N GLY A 253 6.94 4.26 42.83
CA GLY A 253 7.55 5.57 43.09
C GLY A 253 7.46 6.60 41.97
N SER A 254 6.87 6.28 40.81
CA SER A 254 6.57 7.25 39.74
C SER A 254 5.24 6.89 39.10
N SER A 255 4.30 7.83 39.01
CA SER A 255 2.98 7.58 38.39
C SER A 255 3.00 7.70 36.86
N GLU A 256 4.09 8.17 36.27
CA GLU A 256 4.18 8.36 34.82
C GLU A 256 4.53 7.05 34.13
N VAL A 257 3.70 6.68 33.14
CA VAL A 257 3.87 5.49 32.30
C VAL A 257 3.97 5.94 30.85
N PHE A 258 4.94 5.41 30.12
CA PHE A 258 5.18 5.75 28.72
C PHE A 258 5.15 4.51 27.84
N PHE A 259 4.40 4.55 26.75
CA PHE A 259 4.54 3.57 25.67
C PHE A 259 5.77 3.90 24.84
N LEU A 260 6.66 2.92 24.64
CA LEU A 260 7.82 3.08 23.78
C LEU A 260 7.43 2.68 22.37
N ALA A 261 7.39 3.61 21.42
CA ALA A 261 7.18 3.29 20.01
C ALA A 261 8.40 3.71 19.19
N TRP A 262 8.84 2.82 18.31
CA TRP A 262 10.03 3.03 17.48
C TRP A 262 9.65 3.45 16.07
N THR A 263 10.44 4.35 15.48
CA THR A 263 10.31 4.76 14.08
C THR A 263 11.67 5.14 13.48
N THR A 264 11.84 4.85 12.19
CA THR A 264 12.94 5.35 11.33
C THR A 264 12.56 6.64 10.59
N THR A 265 11.32 7.11 10.74
CA THR A 265 10.82 8.34 10.11
C THR A 265 10.29 9.32 11.15
N PRO A 266 11.14 9.96 11.98
CA PRO A 266 10.67 10.93 12.99
C PRO A 266 9.73 12.02 12.45
N TRP A 267 9.89 12.42 11.19
CA TRP A 267 9.02 13.38 10.52
C TRP A 267 7.53 12.97 10.45
N THR A 268 7.18 11.69 10.62
CA THR A 268 5.78 11.23 10.68
C THR A 268 5.16 11.37 12.08
N LEU A 269 5.95 11.63 13.12
CA LEU A 269 5.47 11.75 14.51
C LEU A 269 4.47 12.89 14.74
N PRO A 270 4.60 14.09 14.12
CA PRO A 270 3.58 15.13 14.21
C PRO A 270 2.19 14.69 13.70
N SER A 271 2.13 13.70 12.79
CA SER A 271 0.90 13.14 12.22
C SER A 271 0.42 11.86 12.92
N ASN A 272 1.01 11.53 14.08
CA ASN A 272 0.59 10.37 14.86
C ASN A 272 -0.84 10.53 15.40
N LEU A 273 -1.68 9.52 15.20
CA LEU A 273 -3.07 9.48 15.70
C LEU A 273 -3.38 8.24 16.55
N GLY A 274 -2.47 7.27 16.64
CA GLY A 274 -2.64 6.09 17.51
C GLY A 274 -1.35 5.36 17.82
N LEU A 275 -1.42 4.37 18.69
CA LEU A 275 -0.36 3.38 18.89
C LEU A 275 -0.94 1.99 18.60
N THR A 276 -0.30 1.23 17.72
CA THR A 276 -0.75 -0.12 17.39
C THR A 276 0.07 -1.17 18.12
N VAL A 277 -0.62 -2.12 18.75
CA VAL A 277 -0.05 -3.27 19.46
C VAL A 277 -0.61 -4.58 18.92
N GLY A 278 0.18 -5.65 18.98
CA GLY A 278 -0.27 -6.98 18.58
C GLY A 278 -1.12 -7.62 19.66
N PRO A 279 -2.33 -8.12 19.37
CA PRO A 279 -3.27 -8.59 20.40
C PRO A 279 -2.72 -9.73 21.27
N LYS A 280 -1.91 -10.61 20.67
CA LYS A 280 -1.33 -11.79 21.33
C LYS A 280 0.13 -11.60 21.80
N ILE A 281 0.73 -10.43 21.56
CA ILE A 281 2.09 -10.13 21.98
C ILE A 281 2.09 -9.86 23.48
N GLN A 282 3.12 -10.37 24.19
CA GLN A 282 3.34 -10.08 25.60
C GLN A 282 4.15 -8.80 25.77
N TYR A 283 3.68 -7.92 26.65
CA TYR A 283 4.27 -6.63 27.00
C TYR A 283 4.65 -6.59 28.47
N LEU A 284 5.65 -5.76 28.79
CA LEU A 284 6.13 -5.52 30.14
C LEU A 284 5.90 -4.07 30.52
N LEU A 285 5.46 -3.83 31.76
CA LEU A 285 5.65 -2.54 32.43
C LEU A 285 6.96 -2.59 33.20
N VAL A 286 7.88 -1.66 32.89
CA VAL A 286 9.24 -1.65 33.44
C VAL A 286 9.52 -0.30 34.10
N LYS A 287 9.81 -0.29 35.40
CA LYS A 287 10.39 0.88 36.07
C LYS A 287 11.84 1.02 35.63
N THR A 288 12.26 2.20 35.22
CA THR A 288 13.63 2.50 34.77
C THR A 288 13.93 3.99 34.92
N ILE A 289 15.10 4.41 34.45
CA ILE A 289 15.47 5.80 34.23
C ILE A 289 15.44 6.14 32.72
N ASN A 290 15.16 7.41 32.40
CA ASN A 290 15.35 7.92 31.04
C ASN A 290 16.85 8.05 30.72
N PRO A 291 17.34 7.54 29.58
CA PRO A 291 18.76 7.59 29.24
C PRO A 291 19.39 8.98 29.06
N TYR A 292 18.60 10.02 28.85
CA TYR A 292 19.07 11.37 28.52
C TYR A 292 19.05 12.34 29.70
N ASN A 293 18.00 12.28 30.53
CA ASN A 293 17.82 13.21 31.66
C ASN A 293 17.76 12.49 33.02
N TYR A 294 17.85 11.16 33.03
CA TYR A 294 17.92 10.33 34.23
C TYR A 294 16.69 10.38 35.14
N PHE A 295 15.56 10.90 34.65
CA PHE A 295 14.31 10.87 35.41
C PHE A 295 13.79 9.44 35.57
N GLU A 296 13.26 9.14 36.75
CA GLU A 296 12.55 7.89 37.00
C GLU A 296 11.26 7.85 36.18
N ILE A 297 11.13 6.83 35.35
CA ILE A 297 9.99 6.63 34.46
C ILE A 297 9.55 5.17 34.50
N ASN A 298 8.32 4.91 34.08
CA ASN A 298 7.87 3.56 33.77
C ASN A 298 7.61 3.46 32.28
N VAL A 299 8.06 2.39 31.65
CA VAL A 299 7.97 2.20 30.20
C VAL A 299 7.28 0.89 29.85
N ILE A 300 6.54 0.89 28.74
CA ILE A 300 5.88 -0.28 28.18
C ILE A 300 6.52 -0.64 26.84
N LEU A 301 6.93 -1.90 26.70
CA LEU A 301 7.49 -2.50 25.49
C LEU A 301 7.23 -4.01 25.45
N ALA A 302 7.37 -4.62 24.28
CA ALA A 302 7.21 -6.06 24.11
C ALA A 302 8.30 -6.84 24.86
N LYS A 303 7.89 -7.91 25.56
CA LYS A 303 8.75 -8.76 26.37
C LYS A 303 9.93 -9.34 25.58
N SER A 304 9.70 -9.77 24.34
CA SER A 304 10.73 -10.33 23.47
C SER A 304 11.80 -9.31 23.04
N LEU A 305 11.52 -8.01 23.14
CA LEU A 305 12.43 -6.92 22.79
C LEU A 305 13.10 -6.29 24.01
N PHE A 306 12.80 -6.76 25.22
CA PHE A 306 13.34 -6.25 26.47
C PHE A 306 14.88 -6.18 26.48
N ASN A 307 15.54 -7.27 26.10
CA ASN A 307 17.01 -7.38 26.10
C ASN A 307 17.70 -6.44 25.10
N LYS A 308 16.97 -5.80 24.18
CA LYS A 308 17.53 -4.76 23.29
C LYS A 308 17.78 -3.44 24.02
N PHE A 309 17.03 -3.17 25.08
CA PHE A 309 17.04 -1.90 25.81
C PHE A 309 17.68 -2.02 27.20
N PHE A 310 17.63 -3.21 27.80
CA PHE A 310 18.03 -3.44 29.19
C PHE A 310 19.13 -4.50 29.27
N GLU A 311 20.13 -4.26 30.12
CA GLU A 311 21.21 -5.22 30.40
C GLU A 311 20.71 -6.30 31.37
N THR A 312 20.90 -7.56 31.02
CA THR A 312 20.32 -8.73 31.72
C THR A 312 21.35 -9.68 32.30
N ASP A 313 22.61 -9.57 31.90
CA ASP A 313 23.68 -10.50 32.32
C ASP A 313 24.23 -10.14 33.72
N LEU A 314 23.93 -8.93 34.20
CA LEU A 314 24.12 -8.55 35.59
C LEU A 314 22.89 -9.05 36.37
N VAL A 315 23.06 -10.08 37.20
CA VAL A 315 22.03 -10.51 38.17
C VAL A 315 21.51 -9.25 38.83
N SER A 316 20.20 -8.98 38.71
CA SER A 316 19.57 -7.86 39.38
C SER A 316 19.89 -7.96 40.88
N SER A 317 20.91 -7.28 41.37
CA SER A 317 20.89 -6.83 42.75
C SER A 317 19.67 -5.94 42.78
N GLU A 318 18.61 -6.47 43.38
CA GLU A 318 17.35 -5.79 43.62
C GLU A 318 17.62 -4.31 43.77
N LEU A 319 16.97 -3.49 42.94
CA LEU A 319 16.96 -2.04 43.09
C LEU A 319 16.73 -1.75 44.57
N LYS A 320 17.79 -1.39 45.31
CA LYS A 320 17.65 -1.11 46.73
C LYS A 320 16.79 0.14 46.80
N THR A 321 15.54 -0.05 47.21
CA THR A 321 14.57 1.03 47.44
C THR A 321 15.19 2.00 48.43
N GLY A 322 15.78 3.08 47.90
CA GLY A 322 16.63 3.99 48.66
C GLY A 322 17.57 4.83 47.78
N ASP A 323 18.17 4.24 46.74
CA ASP A 323 19.25 4.90 45.98
C ASP A 323 18.76 6.04 45.04
N PHE A 324 17.49 6.03 44.62
CA PHE A 324 16.97 7.00 43.65
C PHE A 324 16.62 8.37 44.22
N ARG A 325 16.39 8.49 45.54
CA ARG A 325 16.05 9.80 46.14
C ARG A 325 17.20 10.80 46.05
N GLN A 326 18.44 10.36 45.84
CA GLN A 326 19.58 11.25 45.65
C GLN A 326 19.73 11.75 44.20
N ILE A 327 19.25 10.99 43.19
CA ILE A 327 19.42 11.35 41.76
C ILE A 327 18.55 12.54 41.37
N ILE A 328 17.43 12.79 42.08
CA ILE A 328 16.50 13.90 41.82
C ILE A 328 17.07 15.26 42.33
N LYS A 329 18.14 15.26 43.14
CA LYS A 329 18.75 16.48 43.72
C LYS A 329 20.29 16.49 43.69
N GLY A 330 20.91 15.65 42.87
CA GLY A 330 22.37 15.56 42.75
C GLY A 330 22.94 16.46 41.64
N PRO A 331 24.24 16.82 41.70
CA PRO A 331 24.93 17.47 40.58
C PRO A 331 24.87 16.59 39.30
N PRO A 332 25.11 17.16 38.10
CA PRO A 332 25.14 16.38 36.86
C PRO A 332 26.04 15.15 37.01
N ILE A 333 25.60 14.01 36.47
CA ILE A 333 26.28 12.72 36.60
C ILE A 333 27.71 12.82 36.03
N GLU A 334 28.70 12.64 36.91
CA GLU A 334 30.12 12.67 36.54
C GLU A 334 30.54 11.43 35.71
N ASN A 335 29.76 10.32 35.74
CA ASN A 335 30.12 9.07 35.06
C ASN A 335 28.93 8.30 34.45
N PRO A 336 28.53 8.58 33.20
CA PRO A 336 27.43 7.89 32.50
C PRO A 336 27.57 6.36 32.39
N LYS A 337 28.80 5.81 32.48
CA LYS A 337 29.05 4.35 32.36
C LYS A 337 28.48 3.52 33.52
N GLU A 338 28.14 4.16 34.62
CA GLU A 338 27.51 3.51 35.77
C GLU A 338 26.06 3.08 35.48
N TYR A 339 25.38 3.81 34.58
CA TYR A 339 23.95 3.62 34.31
C TYR A 339 23.68 2.81 33.04
N PHE A 340 24.67 2.69 32.15
CA PHE A 340 24.55 1.98 30.88
C PHE A 340 25.69 1.00 30.62
N GLU A 341 25.37 -0.15 30.02
CA GLU A 341 26.34 -1.09 29.46
C GLU A 341 26.04 -1.29 27.97
N LYS A 342 27.01 -1.11 27.09
CA LYS A 342 26.85 -1.39 25.64
C LYS A 342 25.58 -0.75 25.03
N GLY A 343 25.18 0.43 25.51
CA GLY A 343 23.98 1.14 25.06
C GLY A 343 22.66 0.68 25.68
N LYS A 344 22.68 -0.24 26.65
CA LYS A 344 21.53 -0.74 27.40
C LYS A 344 21.49 -0.19 28.82
N VAL A 345 20.29 0.00 29.36
CA VAL A 345 20.09 0.51 30.72
C VAL A 345 20.31 -0.61 31.75
N LYS A 346 21.10 -0.33 32.80
CA LYS A 346 21.39 -1.29 33.88
C LYS A 346 20.31 -1.32 34.97
N HIS A 347 19.62 -0.21 35.18
CA HIS A 347 18.71 -0.02 36.30
C HIS A 347 17.26 -0.15 35.84
N TRP A 348 16.66 -1.31 36.11
CA TRP A 348 15.29 -1.59 35.72
C TRP A 348 14.60 -2.56 36.69
N LYS A 349 13.27 -2.47 36.78
CA LYS A 349 12.41 -3.44 37.49
C LYS A 349 11.21 -3.78 36.63
N ILE A 350 10.98 -5.05 36.37
CA ILE A 350 9.70 -5.47 35.80
C ILE A 350 8.62 -5.34 36.88
N LEU A 351 7.57 -4.59 36.58
CA LEU A 351 6.45 -4.33 37.49
C LEU A 351 5.23 -5.19 37.14
N ALA A 352 4.97 -5.41 35.86
CA ALA A 352 3.85 -6.22 35.38
C ALA A 352 4.13 -6.81 33.99
N GLU A 353 3.40 -7.87 33.65
CA GLU A 353 3.37 -8.51 32.33
C GLU A 353 1.90 -8.72 31.91
N PHE A 354 1.59 -8.42 30.65
CA PHE A 354 0.23 -8.48 30.11
C PHE A 354 0.25 -8.59 28.58
N LYS A 355 -0.87 -8.98 27.97
CA LYS A 355 -1.05 -9.04 26.52
C LYS A 355 -1.47 -7.70 25.92
N GLY A 356 -1.21 -7.52 24.63
CA GLY A 356 -1.62 -6.34 23.88
C GLY A 356 -3.13 -6.08 23.90
N GLU A 357 -3.96 -7.12 23.89
CA GLU A 357 -5.42 -7.00 24.00
C GLU A 357 -5.89 -6.32 25.30
N GLU A 358 -5.10 -6.38 26.36
CA GLU A 358 -5.44 -5.82 27.68
C GLU A 358 -5.24 -4.30 27.75
N ILE A 359 -4.36 -3.74 26.92
CA ILE A 359 -4.09 -2.29 26.84
C ILE A 359 -4.87 -1.57 25.73
N GLU A 360 -5.68 -2.27 24.95
CA GLU A 360 -6.50 -1.67 23.90
C GLU A 360 -7.40 -0.54 24.44
N GLY A 361 -7.40 0.60 23.77
CA GLY A 361 -8.22 1.76 24.10
C GLY A 361 -7.61 2.68 25.15
N THR A 362 -6.45 2.34 25.71
CA THR A 362 -5.74 3.24 26.63
C THR A 362 -5.32 4.52 25.90
N GLU A 363 -5.67 5.67 26.46
CA GLU A 363 -5.35 6.99 25.90
C GLU A 363 -3.92 7.42 26.25
N TYR A 364 -3.33 8.27 25.42
CA TYR A 364 -2.03 8.87 25.66
C TYR A 364 -2.02 10.36 25.31
N GLU A 365 -1.12 11.11 25.94
CA GLU A 365 -0.89 12.51 25.63
C GLU A 365 -0.22 12.63 24.26
N GLN A 366 -0.80 13.47 23.40
CA GLN A 366 -0.24 13.80 22.09
C GLN A 366 1.27 14.11 22.21
N LEU A 367 2.07 13.50 21.33
CA LEU A 367 3.53 13.56 21.44
C LEU A 367 4.08 14.95 21.17
N MET A 368 3.57 15.58 20.10
CA MET A 368 3.99 16.90 19.63
C MET A 368 2.71 17.69 19.30
N SER A 369 2.28 18.55 20.22
CA SER A 369 1.09 19.38 20.06
C SER A 369 1.43 20.64 19.27
N PHE A 370 0.73 20.85 18.16
CA PHE A 370 0.84 22.00 17.27
C PHE A 370 -0.55 22.46 16.81
N ASP A 371 -0.66 23.67 16.28
CA ASP A 371 -1.96 24.20 15.83
C ASP A 371 -2.55 23.34 14.70
N ALA A 372 -1.70 22.92 13.76
CA ALA A 372 -2.09 22.12 12.59
C ALA A 372 -2.49 20.66 12.91
N ASN A 373 -2.29 20.19 14.15
CA ASN A 373 -2.66 18.84 14.57
C ASN A 373 -3.54 18.82 15.82
N SER A 374 -4.27 19.90 16.04
CA SER A 374 -5.33 19.99 17.04
C SER A 374 -6.45 18.97 16.77
N ILE A 375 -7.28 18.71 17.78
CA ILE A 375 -8.44 17.82 17.63
C ILE A 375 -9.41 18.38 16.59
N GLU A 376 -9.58 19.70 16.58
CA GLU A 376 -10.42 20.41 15.62
C GLU A 376 -9.95 20.15 14.18
N GLU A 377 -8.65 20.27 13.90
CA GLU A 377 -8.09 19.99 12.56
C GLU A 377 -8.24 18.52 12.14
N ILE A 378 -8.12 17.59 13.09
CA ILE A 378 -8.35 16.16 12.84
C ILE A 378 -9.83 15.91 12.51
N GLU A 379 -10.76 16.53 13.24
CA GLU A 379 -12.20 16.38 13.03
C GLU A 379 -12.69 17.05 11.74
N LEU A 380 -12.03 18.11 11.26
CA LEU A 380 -12.28 18.70 9.95
C LEU A 380 -12.01 17.70 8.80
N GLN A 381 -11.01 16.83 8.96
CA GLN A 381 -10.67 15.81 7.96
C GLN A 381 -11.46 14.51 8.16
N THR A 382 -11.83 14.19 9.39
CA THR A 382 -12.60 12.98 9.71
C THR A 382 -13.56 13.23 10.86
N LEU A 383 -14.85 13.31 10.51
CA LEU A 383 -15.92 13.56 11.48
C LEU A 383 -15.93 12.50 12.60
N ASN A 384 -15.99 12.96 13.85
CA ASN A 384 -15.99 12.13 15.07
C ASN A 384 -14.74 11.23 15.22
N ALA A 385 -13.60 11.63 14.67
CA ALA A 385 -12.33 10.93 14.86
C ALA A 385 -12.02 10.72 16.35
N LYS A 386 -11.36 9.60 16.66
CA LYS A 386 -10.99 9.21 18.03
C LYS A 386 -9.49 8.91 18.13
N PRO A 387 -8.63 9.93 17.99
CA PRO A 387 -7.18 9.77 18.00
C PRO A 387 -6.62 9.51 19.41
N PHE A 388 -5.30 9.38 19.49
CA PHE A 388 -4.49 9.36 20.72
C PHE A 388 -4.80 8.22 21.70
N ARG A 389 -4.93 7.02 21.15
CA ARG A 389 -5.14 5.79 21.92
C ARG A 389 -4.42 4.57 21.35
N VAL A 390 -4.31 3.54 22.17
CA VAL A 390 -3.80 2.23 21.78
C VAL A 390 -4.89 1.44 21.03
N ILE A 391 -4.52 0.81 19.92
CA ILE A 391 -5.38 -0.01 19.05
C ILE A 391 -4.70 -1.35 18.70
N LEU A 392 -5.48 -2.32 18.26
CA LEU A 392 -4.98 -3.65 17.89
C LEU A 392 -4.69 -3.76 16.40
N GLY A 393 -3.55 -4.37 16.06
CA GLY A 393 -3.17 -4.68 14.68
C GLY A 393 -2.33 -5.95 14.58
N ASP A 394 -2.69 -6.81 13.63
CA ASP A 394 -2.04 -8.12 13.44
C ASP A 394 -0.70 -8.02 12.68
N PHE A 395 -0.36 -6.84 12.15
CA PHE A 395 0.89 -6.60 11.42
C PHE A 395 2.08 -6.27 12.34
N VAL A 396 1.83 -6.04 13.64
CA VAL A 396 2.89 -5.75 14.60
C VAL A 396 3.74 -6.99 14.83
N THR A 397 5.05 -6.87 14.62
CA THR A 397 6.02 -7.93 14.89
C THR A 397 6.91 -7.57 16.08
N THR A 398 7.69 -8.54 16.54
CA THR A 398 8.73 -8.32 17.55
C THR A 398 10.12 -8.65 17.03
N GLU A 399 10.32 -8.55 15.71
CA GLU A 399 11.62 -8.73 15.07
C GLU A 399 12.50 -7.51 15.34
N ASP A 400 11.92 -6.30 15.24
CA ASP A 400 12.59 -5.05 15.57
C ASP A 400 11.74 -4.00 16.29
N GLY A 401 12.39 -2.91 16.70
CA GLY A 401 11.76 -1.80 17.42
C GLY A 401 11.45 -2.15 18.88
N THR A 402 10.21 -1.84 19.31
CA THR A 402 9.73 -2.02 20.69
C THR A 402 8.50 -2.93 20.79
N GLY A 403 7.96 -3.37 19.65
CA GLY A 403 6.67 -4.09 19.58
C GLY A 403 5.45 -3.20 19.76
N ILE A 404 5.62 -1.87 19.74
CA ILE A 404 4.54 -0.88 19.65
C ILE A 404 4.85 0.00 18.44
N VAL A 405 3.89 0.13 17.53
CA VAL A 405 4.04 0.91 16.30
C VAL A 405 3.33 2.24 16.47
N HIS A 406 4.01 3.37 16.23
CA HIS A 406 3.31 4.65 16.12
C HIS A 406 2.47 4.64 14.85
N THR A 407 1.20 5.01 14.95
CA THR A 407 0.26 4.94 13.82
C THR A 407 0.00 6.33 13.27
N SER A 408 0.32 6.53 12.01
CA SER A 408 0.12 7.76 11.25
C SER A 408 -0.61 7.44 9.94
N PRO A 409 -1.95 7.40 9.94
CA PRO A 409 -2.77 6.90 8.83
C PRO A 409 -2.47 7.49 7.44
N ALA A 410 -1.97 8.72 7.35
CA ALA A 410 -1.62 9.34 6.06
C ALA A 410 -0.34 8.74 5.42
N PHE A 411 0.59 8.20 6.21
CA PHE A 411 1.94 7.88 5.73
C PHE A 411 2.28 6.38 5.79
N GLY A 412 1.29 5.51 6.03
CA GLY A 412 1.47 4.06 6.05
C GLY A 412 0.22 3.32 5.60
N ALA A 413 0.36 2.30 4.74
CA ALA A 413 -0.79 1.56 4.22
C ALA A 413 -1.49 0.72 5.30
N ASP A 414 -0.72 0.09 6.19
CA ASP A 414 -1.28 -0.67 7.32
C ASP A 414 -1.81 0.25 8.43
N ASP A 415 -1.12 1.38 8.65
CA ASP A 415 -1.59 2.47 9.52
C ASP A 415 -2.95 3.02 9.06
N TYR A 416 -3.14 3.23 7.75
CA TYR A 416 -4.40 3.67 7.19
C TYR A 416 -5.52 2.65 7.42
N LYS A 417 -5.27 1.37 7.14
CA LYS A 417 -6.26 0.29 7.34
C LYS A 417 -6.68 0.19 8.80
N VAL A 418 -5.71 0.13 9.72
CA VAL A 418 -6.01 -0.01 11.15
C VAL A 418 -6.60 1.28 11.73
N GLY A 419 -6.17 2.44 11.24
CA GLY A 419 -6.69 3.75 11.59
C GLY A 419 -8.14 3.94 11.14
N GLN A 420 -8.48 3.54 9.91
CA GLN A 420 -9.84 3.57 9.39
C GLN A 420 -10.77 2.63 10.17
N LYS A 421 -10.34 1.39 10.42
CA LYS A 421 -11.09 0.41 11.23
C LYS A 421 -11.42 0.94 12.63
N ASN A 422 -10.52 1.72 13.21
CA ASN A 422 -10.67 2.29 14.54
C ASN A 422 -11.10 3.76 14.54
N ASN A 423 -11.47 4.35 13.40
CA ASN A 423 -11.84 5.76 13.29
C ASN A 423 -10.84 6.73 13.96
N LEU A 424 -9.53 6.54 13.76
CA LEU A 424 -8.51 7.43 14.34
C LEU A 424 -8.47 8.81 13.66
N GLY A 425 -9.02 8.92 12.45
CA GLY A 425 -8.83 10.05 11.55
C GLY A 425 -7.67 9.82 10.58
N ILE A 426 -7.51 10.76 9.66
CA ILE A 426 -6.33 10.89 8.80
C ILE A 426 -5.84 12.33 8.90
N LEU A 427 -4.53 12.52 9.00
CA LEU A 427 -3.93 13.84 9.13
C LEU A 427 -2.68 13.91 8.26
N THR A 428 -2.69 14.83 7.30
CA THR A 428 -1.59 15.02 6.34
C THR A 428 -0.89 16.35 6.59
N LEU A 429 0.21 16.32 7.34
CA LEU A 429 0.96 17.55 7.69
C LEU A 429 2.14 17.83 6.77
N VAL A 430 2.27 17.08 5.69
CA VAL A 430 3.31 17.26 4.68
C VAL A 430 2.62 17.54 3.36
N ASP A 431 3.05 18.56 2.63
CA ASP A 431 2.48 18.90 1.33
C ASP A 431 3.02 17.99 0.20
N LYS A 432 2.48 18.18 -1.01
CA LYS A 432 2.92 17.46 -2.21
C LYS A 432 4.36 17.77 -2.65
N GLN A 433 5.02 18.77 -2.08
CA GLN A 433 6.44 19.08 -2.29
C GLN A 433 7.34 18.44 -1.22
N GLY A 434 6.76 17.75 -0.24
CA GLY A 434 7.50 17.10 0.83
C GLY A 434 7.90 18.06 1.95
N LYS A 435 7.21 19.20 2.09
CA LYS A 435 7.41 20.16 3.19
C LYS A 435 6.35 20.02 4.25
N PHE A 436 6.69 20.26 5.50
CA PHE A 436 5.65 20.47 6.52
C PHE A 436 4.76 21.65 6.15
N VAL A 437 3.46 21.50 6.37
CA VAL A 437 2.47 22.58 6.21
C VAL A 437 2.69 23.66 7.28
N GLU A 438 2.04 24.81 7.10
CA GLU A 438 2.00 25.85 8.13
C GLU A 438 1.33 25.35 9.40
N GLY A 439 1.75 25.87 10.56
CA GLY A 439 1.18 25.50 11.86
C GLY A 439 1.78 24.24 12.50
N VAL A 440 2.88 23.68 11.96
CA VAL A 440 3.67 22.58 12.58
C VAL A 440 4.84 23.17 13.41
N GLY A 441 4.58 24.26 14.12
CA GLY A 441 5.54 24.97 14.96
C GLY A 441 6.83 25.33 14.23
N GLU A 442 7.98 25.07 14.87
CA GLU A 442 9.34 25.31 14.34
C GLU A 442 9.71 24.48 13.10
N PHE A 443 8.86 23.51 12.71
CA PHE A 443 9.11 22.66 11.55
C PHE A 443 8.38 23.10 10.29
N SER A 444 7.46 24.08 10.39
CA SER A 444 6.66 24.59 9.27
C SER A 444 7.55 24.98 8.08
N GLY A 445 7.15 24.57 6.87
CA GLY A 445 7.86 24.87 5.62
C GLY A 445 9.17 24.09 5.36
N ARG A 446 9.65 23.29 6.31
CA ARG A 446 10.88 22.48 6.16
C ARG A 446 10.60 21.18 5.40
N TYR A 447 11.56 20.74 4.58
CA TYR A 447 11.47 19.44 3.92
C TYR A 447 11.68 18.29 4.91
N VAL A 448 10.91 17.21 4.73
CA VAL A 448 11.00 16.01 5.59
C VAL A 448 12.14 15.05 5.21
N LYS A 449 12.62 15.15 3.96
CA LYS A 449 13.80 14.49 3.41
C LYS A 449 14.47 15.44 2.41
N ASP A 450 15.69 15.13 1.98
CA ASP A 450 16.38 15.92 0.96
C ASP A 450 15.88 15.61 -0.46
N TYR A 451 14.96 16.44 -0.95
CA TYR A 451 14.43 16.34 -2.32
C TYR A 451 15.13 17.21 -3.35
N LYS A 452 15.99 18.15 -2.93
CA LYS A 452 16.57 19.19 -3.82
C LYS A 452 18.10 19.22 -3.88
N ASN A 453 18.79 18.40 -3.08
CA ASN A 453 20.25 18.45 -2.90
C ASN A 453 20.71 19.84 -2.45
N GLU A 454 19.95 20.48 -1.56
CA GLU A 454 20.34 21.79 -1.02
C GLU A 454 21.58 21.62 -0.15
N ALA A 455 22.64 22.39 -0.42
CA ALA A 455 23.92 22.29 0.29
C ALA A 455 23.78 22.49 1.81
N ASP A 456 22.74 23.21 2.21
CA ASP A 456 22.46 23.64 3.58
C ASP A 456 21.31 22.82 4.20
N TYR A 457 20.90 21.72 3.57
CA TYR A 457 19.78 20.90 4.04
C TYR A 457 20.02 20.40 5.47
N ALA A 458 19.20 20.90 6.41
CA ALA A 458 19.17 20.44 7.78
C ALA A 458 18.09 19.37 7.96
N ASP A 459 18.52 18.14 8.21
CA ASP A 459 17.63 16.99 8.41
C ASP A 459 16.70 17.19 9.61
N VAL A 460 15.42 17.45 9.32
CA VAL A 460 14.40 17.73 10.34
C VAL A 460 14.20 16.55 11.30
N ASN A 461 14.55 15.33 10.87
CA ASN A 461 14.46 14.13 11.72
C ASN A 461 15.42 14.21 12.92
N ILE A 462 16.58 14.87 12.75
CA ILE A 462 17.53 15.13 13.84
C ILE A 462 16.91 16.12 14.82
N ASP A 463 16.34 17.22 14.32
CA ASP A 463 15.78 18.27 15.16
C ASP A 463 14.55 17.82 15.95
N ILE A 464 13.66 17.05 15.32
CA ILE A 464 12.54 16.37 16.01
C ILE A 464 13.09 15.48 17.14
N SER A 465 14.12 14.68 16.85
CA SER A 465 14.73 13.81 17.86
C SER A 465 15.36 14.62 19.01
N VAL A 466 15.99 15.76 18.71
CA VAL A 466 16.57 16.66 19.73
C VAL A 466 15.47 17.31 20.58
N LYS A 467 14.36 17.74 19.97
CA LYS A 467 13.19 18.26 20.69
C LYS A 467 12.66 17.22 21.68
N LEU A 468 12.43 15.99 21.21
CA LEU A 468 11.93 14.90 22.07
C LEU A 468 12.89 14.56 23.21
N LYS A 469 14.21 14.64 23.01
CA LYS A 469 15.19 14.49 24.11
C LYS A 469 15.02 15.58 25.17
N LYS A 470 14.91 16.85 24.76
CA LYS A 470 14.76 18.00 25.67
C LYS A 470 13.46 17.94 26.46
N GLU A 471 12.40 17.40 25.86
CA GLU A 471 11.06 17.34 26.44
C GLU A 471 10.79 16.07 27.27
N ASN A 472 11.79 15.23 27.54
CA ASN A 472 11.60 13.93 28.20
C ASN A 472 10.62 13.01 27.42
N ARG A 473 10.65 13.06 26.08
CA ARG A 473 9.79 12.27 25.18
C ARG A 473 10.56 11.33 24.25
N ALA A 474 11.87 11.17 24.43
CA ALA A 474 12.69 10.18 23.73
C ALA A 474 13.38 9.23 24.72
N PHE A 475 13.44 7.95 24.37
CA PHE A 475 14.13 6.91 25.13
C PHE A 475 15.45 6.50 24.47
N LYS A 476 15.48 6.40 23.14
CA LYS A 476 16.66 6.06 22.36
C LYS A 476 16.63 6.80 21.02
N VAL A 477 17.77 7.32 20.57
CA VAL A 477 17.97 7.99 19.29
C VAL A 477 19.32 7.53 18.75
N GLU A 478 19.30 6.95 17.57
CA GLU A 478 20.50 6.40 16.94
C GLU A 478 20.41 6.47 15.42
N LYS A 479 21.57 6.37 14.77
CA LYS A 479 21.63 6.18 13.33
C LYS A 479 21.34 4.72 13.02
N TYR A 480 20.39 4.47 12.13
CA TYR A 480 19.94 3.15 11.74
C TYR A 480 20.17 2.97 10.24
N GLU A 481 20.81 1.85 9.88
CA GLU A 481 21.11 1.51 8.49
C GLU A 481 20.06 0.54 7.98
N HIS A 482 19.40 0.91 6.88
CA HIS A 482 18.32 0.13 6.27
C HIS A 482 18.15 0.48 4.79
N THR A 483 17.39 -0.34 4.08
CA THR A 483 17.04 -0.06 2.69
C THR A 483 15.82 0.85 2.63
N TYR A 484 15.94 1.97 1.92
CA TYR A 484 14.85 2.93 1.74
C TYR A 484 14.54 3.15 0.25
N PRO A 485 13.26 3.22 -0.15
CA PRO A 485 12.88 3.40 -1.54
C PRO A 485 13.10 4.84 -2.03
N HIS A 486 13.70 4.96 -3.21
CA HIS A 486 13.97 6.18 -3.94
C HIS A 486 13.24 6.18 -5.29
N CYS A 487 12.86 7.35 -5.77
CA CYS A 487 12.26 7.51 -7.07
C CYS A 487 13.28 7.12 -8.15
N TRP A 488 12.96 6.12 -8.97
CA TRP A 488 13.84 5.66 -10.05
C TRP A 488 14.19 6.75 -11.08
N ARG A 489 13.41 7.84 -11.15
CA ARG A 489 13.62 8.96 -12.09
C ARG A 489 14.52 10.05 -11.52
N THR A 490 14.26 10.45 -10.27
CA THR A 490 14.92 11.62 -9.65
C THR A 490 16.02 11.22 -8.68
N ASP A 491 16.11 9.93 -8.38
CA ASP A 491 17.04 9.36 -7.41
C ASP A 491 16.83 9.86 -5.97
N LYS A 492 15.69 10.51 -5.72
CA LYS A 492 15.32 11.11 -4.43
C LYS A 492 14.45 10.21 -3.57
N PRO A 493 14.51 10.31 -2.23
CA PRO A 493 13.65 9.53 -1.35
C PRO A 493 12.17 9.71 -1.71
N ILE A 494 11.37 8.64 -1.58
CA ILE A 494 9.90 8.73 -1.69
C ILE A 494 9.27 8.82 -0.31
N ILE A 495 7.98 9.16 -0.27
CA ILE A 495 7.14 9.02 0.91
C ILE A 495 5.89 8.24 0.53
N TYR A 496 5.33 7.48 1.48
CA TYR A 496 3.97 6.97 1.32
C TYR A 496 3.01 8.11 1.62
N TYR A 497 2.05 8.37 0.74
CA TYR A 497 1.26 9.59 0.78
C TYR A 497 -0.20 9.29 0.41
N PRO A 498 -1.19 9.99 0.98
CA PRO A 498 -2.58 9.83 0.61
C PRO A 498 -2.83 10.49 -0.75
N LEU A 499 -3.21 9.70 -1.75
CA LEU A 499 -3.59 10.17 -3.07
C LEU A 499 -5.04 9.79 -3.37
N ASP A 500 -5.77 10.72 -3.97
CA ASP A 500 -7.13 10.48 -4.45
C ASP A 500 -7.12 9.36 -5.48
N ALA A 501 -8.01 8.38 -5.30
CA ALA A 501 -8.12 7.23 -6.15
C ALA A 501 -9.57 6.75 -6.26
N TRP A 502 -9.89 6.17 -7.42
CA TRP A 502 -11.15 5.49 -7.65
C TRP A 502 -11.02 4.02 -7.31
N PHE A 503 -11.98 3.51 -6.56
CA PHE A 503 -12.06 2.13 -6.13
C PHE A 503 -13.32 1.46 -6.67
N ILE A 504 -13.20 0.17 -6.99
CA ILE A 504 -14.35 -0.72 -7.15
C ILE A 504 -14.56 -1.44 -5.82
N LYS A 505 -15.77 -1.33 -5.27
CA LYS A 505 -16.22 -1.94 -4.02
C LYS A 505 -16.42 -3.46 -4.15
N THR A 506 -15.35 -4.18 -4.47
CA THR A 506 -15.36 -5.62 -4.67
C THR A 506 -15.78 -6.37 -3.40
N THR A 507 -15.50 -5.81 -2.22
CA THR A 507 -15.90 -6.39 -0.92
C THR A 507 -17.42 -6.56 -0.79
N ALA A 508 -18.22 -5.70 -1.44
CA ALA A 508 -19.69 -5.78 -1.43
C ALA A 508 -20.23 -7.07 -2.10
N VAL A 509 -19.42 -7.73 -2.94
CA VAL A 509 -19.78 -8.95 -3.67
C VAL A 509 -18.84 -10.12 -3.37
N LYS A 510 -18.01 -10.00 -2.34
CA LYS A 510 -16.99 -11.01 -1.97
C LYS A 510 -17.60 -12.40 -1.78
N ASP A 511 -18.66 -12.49 -0.97
CA ASP A 511 -19.28 -13.78 -0.64
C ASP A 511 -19.85 -14.45 -1.89
N ARG A 512 -20.43 -13.66 -2.81
CA ARG A 512 -20.92 -14.16 -4.09
C ARG A 512 -19.79 -14.62 -5.00
N MET A 513 -18.65 -13.92 -5.02
CA MET A 513 -17.47 -14.37 -5.79
C MET A 513 -16.89 -15.67 -5.23
N VAL A 514 -16.84 -15.83 -3.89
CA VAL A 514 -16.42 -17.08 -3.23
C VAL A 514 -17.38 -18.23 -3.55
N GLU A 515 -18.69 -17.97 -3.53
CA GLU A 515 -19.71 -18.94 -3.92
C GLU A 515 -19.53 -19.40 -5.38
N LEU A 516 -19.42 -18.46 -6.31
CA LEU A 516 -19.24 -18.75 -7.74
C LEU A 516 -17.91 -19.45 -8.03
N ASN A 517 -16.84 -19.13 -7.28
CA ASN A 517 -15.57 -19.82 -7.42
C ASN A 517 -15.70 -21.33 -7.19
N LYS A 518 -16.59 -21.76 -6.28
CA LYS A 518 -16.86 -23.18 -6.01
C LYS A 518 -17.55 -23.90 -7.18
N THR A 519 -18.20 -23.17 -8.09
CA THR A 519 -18.84 -23.74 -9.29
C THR A 519 -17.87 -23.90 -10.46
N ILE A 520 -16.66 -23.33 -10.39
CA ILE A 520 -15.66 -23.40 -11.44
C ILE A 520 -14.92 -24.74 -11.38
N ASN A 521 -14.83 -25.43 -12.52
CA ASN A 521 -14.05 -26.66 -12.64
C ASN A 521 -12.55 -26.37 -12.80
N TRP A 522 -11.88 -26.05 -11.70
CA TRP A 522 -10.44 -25.76 -11.68
C TRP A 522 -9.59 -26.99 -11.99
N LYS A 523 -8.53 -26.80 -12.79
CA LYS A 523 -7.50 -27.80 -13.08
C LYS A 523 -6.11 -27.21 -12.83
N PRO A 524 -5.40 -27.61 -11.75
CA PRO A 524 -5.84 -28.52 -10.68
C PRO A 524 -6.89 -27.89 -9.76
N ALA A 525 -7.69 -28.74 -9.08
CA ALA A 525 -8.75 -28.29 -8.17
C ALA A 525 -8.20 -27.44 -7.00
N SER A 526 -6.98 -27.74 -6.55
CA SER A 526 -6.28 -27.00 -5.48
C SER A 526 -6.02 -25.53 -5.81
N THR A 527 -6.01 -25.13 -7.09
CA THR A 527 -5.93 -23.71 -7.46
C THR A 527 -7.16 -22.94 -6.99
N GLY A 528 -8.35 -23.53 -7.20
CA GLY A 528 -9.63 -22.93 -6.85
C GLY A 528 -9.89 -22.91 -5.34
N THR A 529 -9.61 -24.03 -4.65
CA THR A 529 -9.81 -24.13 -3.20
C THR A 529 -8.66 -23.53 -2.38
N GLY A 530 -7.47 -23.43 -2.96
CA GLY A 530 -6.27 -22.89 -2.31
C GLY A 530 -5.99 -21.46 -2.74
N ARG A 531 -5.04 -21.27 -3.67
CA ARG A 531 -4.50 -19.95 -4.02
C ARG A 531 -5.57 -18.91 -4.36
N PHE A 532 -6.52 -19.24 -5.23
CA PHE A 532 -7.54 -18.29 -5.67
C PHE A 532 -8.67 -18.14 -4.64
N GLY A 533 -9.10 -19.24 -4.01
CA GLY A 533 -10.10 -19.22 -2.93
C GLY A 533 -9.65 -18.39 -1.73
N ASN A 534 -8.46 -18.65 -1.19
CA ASN A 534 -7.89 -17.90 -0.07
C ASN A 534 -7.71 -16.41 -0.40
N TRP A 535 -7.38 -16.09 -1.65
CA TRP A 535 -7.28 -14.71 -2.11
C TRP A 535 -8.65 -14.02 -2.11
N LEU A 536 -9.70 -14.67 -2.60
CA LEU A 536 -11.07 -14.13 -2.58
C LEU A 536 -11.59 -13.90 -1.15
N GLU A 537 -11.31 -14.81 -0.21
CA GLU A 537 -11.76 -14.69 1.18
C GLU A 537 -11.19 -13.44 1.89
N ASN A 538 -9.99 -13.03 1.49
CA ASN A 538 -9.25 -11.88 2.00
C ASN A 538 -9.27 -10.67 1.04
N MET A 539 -10.17 -10.67 0.06
CA MET A 539 -10.25 -9.62 -0.95
C MET A 539 -10.54 -8.25 -0.32
N VAL A 540 -9.81 -7.24 -0.79
CA VAL A 540 -10.01 -5.82 -0.47
C VAL A 540 -10.56 -5.08 -1.69
N ASP A 541 -11.13 -3.90 -1.48
CA ASP A 541 -11.63 -3.05 -2.56
C ASP A 541 -10.51 -2.71 -3.56
N TRP A 542 -10.86 -2.77 -4.84
CA TRP A 542 -9.88 -2.70 -5.91
C TRP A 542 -9.62 -1.23 -6.29
N ASN A 543 -8.42 -0.74 -5.99
CA ASN A 543 -7.94 0.53 -6.52
C ASN A 543 -7.79 0.47 -8.06
N LEU A 544 -8.71 1.13 -8.76
CA LEU A 544 -8.85 1.15 -10.21
C LEU A 544 -8.02 2.26 -10.87
N SER A 545 -8.10 3.50 -10.38
CA SER A 545 -7.51 4.65 -11.07
C SER A 545 -5.99 4.61 -11.10
N ARG A 546 -5.40 5.09 -12.19
CA ARG A 546 -3.96 5.33 -12.31
C ARG A 546 -3.72 6.71 -12.90
N SER A 547 -2.80 7.47 -12.31
CA SER A 547 -2.39 8.77 -12.84
C SER A 547 -1.38 8.57 -13.98
N ARG A 548 -1.85 8.25 -15.18
CA ARG A 548 -1.05 7.91 -16.38
C ARG A 548 -1.72 8.49 -17.64
N PHE A 549 -1.07 8.41 -18.80
CA PHE A 549 -1.52 9.07 -20.04
C PHE A 549 -2.08 8.10 -21.09
N TRP A 550 -1.53 6.88 -21.17
CA TRP A 550 -1.91 5.87 -22.15
C TRP A 550 -2.77 4.76 -21.52
N GLY A 551 -4.09 4.92 -21.61
CA GLY A 551 -5.07 3.98 -21.08
C GLY A 551 -6.51 4.40 -21.36
N THR A 552 -7.47 3.54 -21.00
CA THR A 552 -8.89 3.88 -20.99
C THR A 552 -9.15 4.98 -19.94
N PRO A 553 -9.62 6.17 -20.34
CA PRO A 553 -9.94 7.23 -19.39
C PRO A 553 -11.09 6.82 -18.46
N LEU A 554 -11.06 7.26 -17.20
CA LEU A 554 -12.22 7.15 -16.32
C LEU A 554 -13.30 8.14 -16.82
N PRO A 555 -14.51 7.66 -17.17
CA PRO A 555 -15.51 8.51 -17.77
C PRO A 555 -16.32 9.24 -16.69
N ILE A 556 -15.64 10.02 -15.86
CA ILE A 556 -16.25 10.75 -14.74
C ILE A 556 -15.97 12.24 -14.94
N TRP A 557 -17.05 13.01 -15.04
CA TRP A 557 -17.02 14.46 -15.09
C TRP A 557 -17.52 15.01 -13.76
N LYS A 558 -16.87 16.08 -13.29
CA LYS A 558 -17.20 16.78 -12.04
C LYS A 558 -17.27 18.28 -12.27
N THR A 559 -18.09 18.97 -11.50
CA THR A 559 -18.01 20.43 -11.38
C THR A 559 -16.71 20.84 -10.66
N ALA A 560 -16.29 22.10 -10.85
CA ALA A 560 -15.05 22.60 -10.26
C ALA A 560 -15.06 22.61 -8.71
N ASP A 561 -16.25 22.76 -8.12
CA ASP A 561 -16.50 22.65 -6.67
C ASP A 561 -16.65 21.20 -6.19
N GLY A 562 -16.75 20.23 -7.10
CA GLY A 562 -16.97 18.82 -6.79
C GLY A 562 -18.37 18.45 -6.30
N GLU A 563 -19.32 19.38 -6.25
CA GLU A 563 -20.68 19.12 -5.74
C GLU A 563 -21.49 18.19 -6.66
N GLN A 564 -21.23 18.25 -7.96
CA GLN A 564 -21.92 17.42 -8.95
C GLN A 564 -20.93 16.53 -9.68
N GLN A 565 -21.36 15.28 -9.88
CA GLN A 565 -20.60 14.29 -10.62
C GLN A 565 -21.50 13.50 -11.57
N LYS A 566 -21.00 13.25 -12.78
CA LYS A 566 -21.64 12.38 -13.76
C LYS A 566 -20.65 11.37 -14.32
N CYS A 567 -21.02 10.10 -14.31
CA CYS A 567 -20.29 9.07 -15.02
C CYS A 567 -20.94 8.83 -16.38
N ILE A 568 -20.21 8.97 -17.48
CA ILE A 568 -20.71 8.78 -18.85
C ILE A 568 -20.48 7.33 -19.27
N GLY A 569 -21.52 6.66 -19.76
CA GLY A 569 -21.45 5.24 -20.14
C GLY A 569 -21.18 5.00 -21.62
N THR A 570 -21.41 6.00 -22.49
CA THR A 570 -21.34 5.83 -23.95
C THR A 570 -20.83 7.08 -24.65
N ILE A 571 -20.27 6.93 -25.85
CA ILE A 571 -19.89 8.03 -26.74
C ILE A 571 -21.13 8.82 -27.16
N HIS A 572 -22.27 8.16 -27.36
CA HIS A 572 -23.54 8.83 -27.64
C HIS A 572 -23.93 9.78 -26.50
N GLU A 573 -23.86 9.32 -25.25
CA GLU A 573 -24.12 10.15 -24.08
C GLU A 573 -23.11 11.31 -23.99
N LEU A 574 -21.81 11.06 -24.20
CA LEU A 574 -20.80 12.12 -24.22
C LEU A 574 -21.12 13.21 -25.25
N ASN A 575 -21.44 12.83 -26.48
CA ASN A 575 -21.79 13.76 -27.55
C ASN A 575 -23.07 14.56 -27.23
N ASN A 576 -24.03 13.98 -26.51
CA ASN A 576 -25.21 14.71 -26.04
C ASN A 576 -24.83 15.79 -25.02
N GLU A 577 -23.93 15.48 -24.08
CA GLU A 577 -23.47 16.44 -23.07
C GLU A 577 -22.59 17.53 -23.68
N ILE A 578 -21.73 17.22 -24.66
CA ILE A 578 -20.97 18.21 -25.41
C ILE A 578 -21.89 19.19 -26.13
N ARG A 579 -22.98 18.70 -26.76
CA ARG A 579 -23.98 19.57 -27.41
C ARG A 579 -24.67 20.51 -26.41
N LYS A 580 -25.07 20.01 -25.25
CA LYS A 580 -25.63 20.84 -24.18
C LYS A 580 -24.64 21.90 -23.71
N ALA A 581 -23.36 21.55 -23.58
CA ALA A 581 -22.32 22.50 -23.21
C ALA A 581 -22.14 23.59 -24.29
N ALA A 582 -22.12 23.21 -25.56
CA ALA A 582 -22.02 24.14 -26.70
C ALA A 582 -23.21 25.12 -26.79
N GLU A 583 -24.43 24.67 -26.45
CA GLU A 583 -25.61 25.54 -26.40
C GLU A 583 -25.48 26.66 -25.37
N VAL A 584 -24.74 26.43 -24.28
CA VAL A 584 -24.55 27.39 -23.18
C VAL A 584 -23.28 28.23 -23.36
N LEU A 585 -22.17 27.59 -23.76
CA LEU A 585 -20.83 28.19 -23.83
C LEU A 585 -20.49 28.76 -25.22
N GLY A 586 -21.29 28.45 -26.24
CA GLY A 586 -21.00 28.75 -27.65
C GLY A 586 -20.29 27.59 -28.37
N GLY A 587 -20.30 27.63 -29.71
CA GLY A 587 -19.81 26.55 -30.58
C GLY A 587 -18.30 26.26 -30.52
N ASP A 588 -17.54 27.03 -29.74
CA ASP A 588 -16.10 26.88 -29.52
C ASP A 588 -15.76 26.07 -28.26
N THR A 589 -16.70 25.26 -27.75
CA THR A 589 -16.36 24.23 -26.77
C THR A 589 -15.34 23.26 -27.38
N ASN A 590 -14.15 23.17 -26.74
CA ASN A 590 -13.09 22.20 -27.01
C ASN A 590 -12.02 22.58 -28.08
N THR A 591 -11.67 23.85 -28.26
CA THR A 591 -10.58 24.27 -29.19
C THR A 591 -9.16 24.02 -28.69
N HIS A 592 -8.98 23.72 -27.41
CA HIS A 592 -7.66 23.62 -26.75
C HIS A 592 -7.32 22.21 -26.21
N TYR A 593 -8.05 21.18 -26.66
CA TYR A 593 -7.76 19.78 -26.34
C TYR A 593 -7.65 18.92 -27.58
#